data_AF-A0A550H0C2-F1
#
_entry.id   AF-A0A550H0C2-F1
#
_cell.length_a   1.000
_cell.length_b   1.000
_cell.length_c   1.000
_cell.angle_alpha   90.00
_cell.angle_beta   90.00
_cell.angle_gamma   90.00
#
_symmetry.space_group_name_H-M   'P 1'
#
loop_
_entity.id
_entity.type
_entity.pdbx_description
1 polymer ?
#
loop_
_entity_poly.entity_id
_entity_poly.type
_entity_poly.pdbx_seq_one_letter_code
_entity_poly.pdbx_strand_id
1 'polypeptide(L)' 'MTTKTGLIQAKAIELLKKAPHGIRTSQLLNAIKESLPDMHPKTINGIVWKLPTTRPEEVYKPSRGLFCHLSFRETDDE' A
#
# COMPACT_ATOMS: atom_id res chain seq x y z
N MET A 1 -17.87 12.26 1.04
CA MET A 1 -17.28 11.96 2.36
C MET A 1 -16.20 10.90 2.17
N THR A 2 -14.92 11.25 2.32
CA THR A 2 -13.81 10.30 2.24
C THR A 2 -13.75 9.50 3.55
N THR A 3 -14.01 8.20 3.49
CA THR A 3 -13.92 7.32 4.67
C THR A 3 -12.46 7.14 5.09
N LYS A 4 -12.22 6.86 6.37
CA LYS A 4 -10.87 6.60 6.91
C LYS A 4 -10.12 5.53 6.10
N THR A 5 -10.85 4.52 5.64
CA THR A 5 -10.34 3.46 4.78
C THR A 5 -9.85 3.97 3.42
N GLY A 6 -10.60 4.86 2.77
CA GLY A 6 -10.23 5.43 1.48
C GLY A 6 -8.94 6.24 1.54
N LEU A 7 -8.74 6.98 2.65
CA LEU A 7 -7.50 7.73 2.87
C LEU A 7 -6.28 6.82 2.98
N ILE A 8 -6.37 5.73 3.75
CA ILE A 8 -5.27 4.75 3.88
C ILE A 8 -4.98 4.08 2.53
N GLN A 9 -6.01 3.64 1.81
CA GLN A 9 -5.84 2.98 0.51
C GLN A 9 -5.16 3.92 -0.50
N ALA A 10 -5.67 5.14 -0.64
CA ALA A 10 -5.10 6.13 -1.54
C ALA A 10 -3.63 6.41 -1.20
N LYS A 11 -3.31 6.56 0.09
CA LYS A 11 -1.95 6.86 0.52
C LYS A 11 -1.00 5.68 0.36
N ALA A 12 -1.47 4.46 0.62
CA ALA A 12 -0.71 3.24 0.36
C ALA A 12 -0.38 3.10 -1.13
N ILE A 13 -1.35 3.34 -2.02
CA ILE A 13 -1.15 3.29 -3.47
C ILE A 13 -0.19 4.38 -3.92
N GLU A 14 -0.31 5.60 -3.41
CA GLU A 14 0.61 6.69 -3.73
C GLU A 14 2.06 6.37 -3.34
N LEU A 15 2.27 5.73 -2.18
CA LEU A 15 3.58 5.26 -1.75
C LEU A 15 4.10 4.14 -2.66
N LEU A 16 3.25 3.16 -2.98
CA LEU A 16 3.62 2.08 -3.89
C LEU A 16 3.95 2.58 -5.30
N LYS A 17 3.26 3.62 -5.79
CA LYS A 17 3.54 4.31 -7.07
C LYS A 17 4.86 5.08 -7.08
N LYS A 18 5.44 5.38 -5.91
CA LYS A 18 6.77 6.01 -5.80
C LYS A 18 7.90 4.99 -5.67
N ALA A 19 7.58 3.71 -5.47
CA ALA A 19 8.54 2.66 -5.19
C ALA A 19 8.39 1.50 -6.20
N PRO A 20 9.11 1.55 -7.34
CA PRO A 20 9.06 0.51 -8.37
C PRO A 20 9.46 -0.88 -7.86
N HIS A 21 10.44 -0.93 -6.95
CA HIS A 21 10.94 -2.18 -6.34
C HIS A 21 10.00 -2.77 -5.26
N GLY A 22 8.89 -2.09 -4.96
CA GLY A 22 8.00 -2.45 -3.87
C GLY A 22 8.46 -1.97 -2.50
N ILE A 23 7.52 -2.01 -1.55
CA ILE A 23 7.71 -1.52 -0.18
C ILE A 23 7.41 -2.65 0.79
N ARG A 24 8.31 -2.83 1.77
CA ARG A 24 8.08 -3.75 2.90
C ARG A 24 6.87 -3.30 3.70
N THR A 25 6.06 -4.24 4.20
CA THR A 25 4.88 -3.92 5.01
C THR A 25 5.22 -2.99 6.18
N SER A 26 6.30 -3.23 6.91
CA SER A 26 6.71 -2.35 8.02
C SER A 26 7.01 -0.92 7.57
N GLN A 27 7.71 -0.75 6.44
CA GLN A 27 8.00 0.57 5.86
C GLN A 27 6.71 1.28 5.42
N LEU A 28 5.83 0.55 4.72
CA LEU A 28 4.54 1.07 4.25
C LEU A 28 3.66 1.51 5.43
N LEU A 29 3.60 0.70 6.49
CA LEU A 29 2.85 1.02 7.71
C LEU A 29 3.40 2.26 8.42
N ASN A 30 4.73 2.39 8.53
CA ASN A 30 5.34 3.57 9.13
C ASN A 30 5.04 4.83 8.31
N ALA A 31 5.27 4.81 7.00
CA ALA A 31 5.02 5.97 6.14
C ALA A 31 3.54 6.41 6.17
N ILE A 32 2.60 5.46 6.21
CA ILE A 32 1.18 5.78 6.35
C ILE A 32 0.89 6.35 7.74
N LYS A 33 1.46 5.78 8.82
CA LYS A 33 1.27 6.26 10.19
C LYS A 33 1.82 7.67 10.37
N GLU A 34 2.95 7.99 9.77
CA GLU A 34 3.54 9.34 9.78
C GLU A 34 2.66 10.34 9.03
N SER A 35 2.05 9.92 7.91
CA SER A 35 1.11 10.77 7.16
C SER A 35 -0.27 10.88 7.82
N LEU A 36 -0.70 9.85 8.54
CA LEU A 36 -2.02 9.72 9.14
C LEU A 36 -1.92 9.28 10.60
N PRO A 37 -1.42 10.15 11.50
CA PRO A 37 -1.30 9.84 12.93
C PRO A 37 -2.66 9.64 13.62
N ASP A 38 -3.75 10.13 13.01
CA ASP A 38 -5.14 9.90 13.48
C ASP A 38 -5.57 8.43 13.37
N MET A 39 -4.93 7.65 12.50
CA MET A 39 -5.29 6.27 12.24
C MET A 39 -4.58 5.32 13.21
N HIS A 40 -5.37 4.47 13.87
CA HIS A 40 -4.80 3.44 14.74
C HIS A 40 -3.96 2.43 13.92
N PRO A 41 -2.75 2.04 14.35
CA PRO A 41 -1.86 1.15 13.58
C PRO A 41 -2.50 -0.20 13.24
N LYS A 42 -3.38 -0.72 14.11
CA LYS A 42 -4.16 -1.94 13.85
C LYS A 42 -5.11 -1.78 12.65
N THR A 43 -5.72 -0.61 12.51
CA THR A 43 -6.62 -0.26 11.40
C THR A 43 -5.84 -0.11 10.11
N ILE A 44 -4.70 0.60 10.15
CA ILE A 44 -3.79 0.71 9.00
C ILE A 44 -3.37 -0.69 8.54
N ASN A 45 -2.89 -1.53 9.46
CA ASN A 45 -2.46 -2.89 9.15
C ASN A 45 -3.58 -3.73 8.53
N GLY A 46 -4.78 -3.70 9.11
CA GLY A 46 -5.94 -4.41 8.56
C GLY A 46 -6.34 -3.95 7.16
N ILE A 47 -6.28 -2.64 6.88
CA ILE A 47 -6.60 -2.10 5.55
C ILE A 47 -5.50 -2.40 4.55
N VAL A 48 -4.23 -2.27 4.95
CA VAL A 48 -3.08 -2.57 4.11
C VAL A 48 -3.04 -4.05 3.74
N TRP A 49 -3.38 -4.95 4.67
CA TRP A 49 -3.52 -6.37 4.35
C TRP A 49 -4.66 -6.67 3.38
N LYS A 50 -5.74 -5.88 3.42
CA LYS A 50 -6.87 -6.02 2.51
C LYS A 50 -6.62 -5.38 1.15
N LEU A 51 -5.64 -4.48 0.98
CA LEU A 51 -5.33 -3.82 -0.30
C LEU A 51 -5.28 -4.79 -1.50
N PRO A 52 -4.46 -5.85 -1.50
CA PRO A 52 -4.39 -6.77 -2.64
C PRO A 52 -5.69 -7.57 -2.84
N THR A 53 -6.56 -7.66 -1.83
CA THR A 53 -7.89 -8.28 -1.94
C THR A 53 -8.93 -7.31 -2.48
N THR A 54 -8.89 -6.04 -2.05
CA THR A 54 -9.83 -5.00 -2.47
C THR A 54 -9.47 -4.37 -3.82
N ARG A 55 -8.18 -4.37 -4.16
CA ARG A 55 -7.60 -3.75 -5.36
C ARG A 55 -6.50 -4.65 -5.94
N PRO A 56 -6.86 -5.88 -6.36
CA PRO A 56 -5.91 -6.81 -6.98
C PRO A 56 -5.34 -6.29 -8.31
N GLU A 57 -6.06 -5.39 -8.97
CA GLU A 57 -5.65 -4.74 -10.23
C GLU A 57 -4.57 -3.66 -10.05
N GLU A 58 -4.45 -3.07 -8.85
CA GLU A 58 -3.48 -2.01 -8.57
C GLU A 58 -2.31 -2.49 -7.69
N VAL A 59 -2.57 -3.39 -6.75
CA VAL A 59 -1.59 -3.82 -5.75
C VAL A 59 -1.52 -5.33 -5.67
N TYR A 60 -0.31 -5.87 -5.72
CA TYR A 60 -0.05 -7.29 -5.54
C TYR A 60 1.04 -7.53 -4.50
N LYS A 61 1.09 -8.76 -3.99
CA LYS A 61 2.01 -9.19 -2.94
C LYS A 61 2.94 -10.28 -3.47
N PRO A 62 4.08 -9.92 -4.08
CA PRO A 62 5.02 -10.91 -4.63
C PRO A 62 5.67 -11.79 -3.57
N SER A 63 5.77 -11.31 -2.33
CA SER A 63 6.44 -12.03 -1.24
C SER A 63 5.84 -11.71 0.12
N ARG A 64 6.06 -12.59 1.12
CA ARG A 64 5.62 -12.32 2.49
C ARG A 64 6.26 -11.02 3.01
N GLY A 65 5.40 -10.05 3.28
CA GLY A 65 5.81 -8.75 3.81
C GLY A 65 6.31 -7.75 2.76
N LEU A 66 6.09 -7.99 1.46
CA LEU A 66 6.44 -7.05 0.37
C LEU A 66 5.20 -6.75 -0.47
N PHE A 67 4.93 -5.47 -0.69
CA PHE A 67 3.84 -4.99 -1.54
C PHE A 67 4.40 -4.23 -2.73
N CYS A 68 3.87 -4.51 -3.92
CA CYS A 68 4.25 -3.83 -5.16
C CYS A 68 3.00 -3.31 -5.88
N HIS A 69 3.17 -2.20 -6.61
CA HIS A 69 2.13 -1.71 -7.52
C HIS A 69 2.16 -2.50 -8.82
N LEU A 70 0.99 -2.87 -9.35
CA LEU A 70 0.88 -3.65 -10.59
C LEU A 70 1.43 -2.88 -11.80
N SER A 71 1.26 -1.55 -11.84
CA SER A 71 1.85 -0.71 -12.91
C SER A 71 3.37 -0.81 -13.04
N PHE A 72 4.10 -1.22 -11.99
CA PHE A 72 5.54 -1.44 -12.09
C PHE A 72 5.91 -2.86 -12.50
N ARG A 73 4.96 -3.79 -12.48
CA ARG A 73 5.17 -5.15 -12.96
C ARG A 73 5.39 -5.19 -14.47
N GLU A 74 4.97 -4.14 -15.19
CA GLU A 74 5.07 -4.02 -16.64
C GLU A 74 6.20 -3.09 -17.10
N THR A 75 6.93 -2.46 -16.16
CA THR A 75 8.08 -1.59 -16.46
C THR A 75 9.42 -2.30 -16.17
N ASP A 76 9.44 -3.61 -16.42
CA ASP A 76 10.67 -4.39 -16.60
C ASP A 76 10.70 -4.78 -18.09
N ASP A 77 10.74 -3.77 -18.96
CA ASP A 77 11.13 -3.97 -20.36
C ASP A 77 11.92 -2.73 -20.80
N GLU A 78 13.18 -3.01 -21.15
CA GLU A 78 14.27 -2.20 -21.73
C GLU A 78 15.28 -1.49 -20.80
#